data_AF-A0A6J2H759-F1
#
_entry.id   AF-A0A6J2H759-F1
#
_cell.length_a   1.000
_cell.length_b   1.000
_cell.length_c   1.000
_cell.angle_alpha   90.00
_cell.angle_beta   90.00
_cell.angle_gamma   90.00
#
_symmetry.space_group_name_H-M   'P 1'
#
loop_
_entity.id
_entity.type
_entity.pdbx_description
1 polymer ?
#
loop_
_entity_poly.entity_id
_entity_poly.type
_entity_poly.pdbx_seq_one_letter_code
_entity_poly.pdbx_strand_id
1 'polypeptide(L)'
;MAGARPGAPGAAEAELLLLQSQALAEEEAAKTRRELLTRFLQDKLSREQQLSTGGLHKLRTLWRSALRHAKDQELRGDIETLSQTFSQVMDCKDAVIEALLRELEEAEEQQSRALRSHLSLTDQLLQLQRCRLGYLEEGFAAQVGALKAEFEAERRTILKQQEWESWCLEDMALATEQDHARTDHEATLGFQSARDDIKSKSWQEQQYSRLQLVGRLEGLWKQIQKARQSYNEATEHKMAEFKELLRKCERSSREIEEQSQKLQKLQDTVAATRAQIVAHARESEEQIQRAREGKEEALRQLQELRKEVTRAVAAARADLATLSCQSGAALKALLRVVEKAQRILRLAEMCRRLETEEEKVLPFYPSSLAEGELQDARRVLEETPVEPLAQAAQDYVGLERFWQRFNKAKLEEKVLERTRAALANRNRHLRELLQQYLAGVSVSRKVLKDLDPLLATKQEPRPQK
;
A
#
# COMPACT_ATOMS: atom_id res chain seq x y z
N MET A 1 -111.34 -119.49 -56.26
CA MET A 1 -111.74 -120.87 -56.58
C MET A 1 -110.51 -121.61 -57.11
N ALA A 2 -110.00 -122.63 -56.41
CA ALA A 2 -109.76 -123.85 -57.17
C ALA A 2 -111.17 -124.35 -57.52
N GLY A 3 -111.55 -124.22 -58.77
CA GLY A 3 -112.83 -124.66 -59.29
C GLY A 3 -112.62 -125.30 -60.65
N ALA A 4 -113.32 -126.40 -60.90
CA ALA A 4 -113.53 -126.91 -62.24
C ALA A 4 -114.05 -125.80 -63.17
N ARG A 5 -113.58 -125.76 -64.41
CA ARG A 5 -114.15 -124.98 -65.54
C ARG A 5 -115.51 -125.61 -65.97
N PRO A 6 -116.40 -124.93 -66.73
CA PRO A 6 -116.23 -123.68 -67.52
C PRO A 6 -117.37 -122.62 -67.38
N GLY A 7 -117.13 -121.39 -67.86
CA GLY A 7 -118.19 -120.37 -68.11
C GLY A 7 -117.67 -118.92 -68.12
N ALA A 8 -117.99 -118.14 -69.15
CA ALA A 8 -117.39 -116.85 -69.54
C ALA A 8 -118.13 -115.60 -68.92
N PRO A 9 -117.78 -114.32 -69.24
CA PRO A 9 -117.43 -113.27 -68.28
C PRO A 9 -118.53 -112.20 -68.04
N GLY A 10 -118.41 -111.44 -66.94
CA GLY A 10 -119.32 -110.33 -66.61
C GLY A 10 -118.62 -109.07 -66.06
N ALA A 11 -118.15 -108.22 -66.99
CA ALA A 11 -117.97 -106.75 -67.00
C ALA A 11 -117.66 -105.88 -65.75
N ALA A 12 -118.05 -106.23 -64.52
CA ALA A 12 -118.00 -105.29 -63.39
C ALA A 12 -116.60 -105.16 -62.74
N GLU A 13 -115.78 -106.22 -62.76
CA GLU A 13 -114.43 -106.18 -62.19
C GLU A 13 -113.41 -105.46 -63.11
N ALA A 14 -113.71 -105.39 -64.41
CA ALA A 14 -112.88 -104.66 -65.38
C ALA A 14 -113.03 -103.13 -65.25
N GLU A 15 -114.23 -102.63 -64.90
CA GLU A 15 -114.46 -101.21 -64.65
C GLU A 15 -113.77 -100.71 -63.37
N LEU A 16 -113.74 -101.53 -62.30
CA LEU A 16 -113.06 -101.20 -61.05
C LEU A 16 -111.53 -101.16 -61.19
N LEU A 17 -110.93 -102.08 -61.97
CA LEU A 17 -109.49 -102.06 -62.26
C LEU A 17 -109.10 -100.89 -63.18
N LEU A 18 -109.98 -100.51 -64.11
CA LEU A 18 -109.77 -99.36 -64.98
C LEU A 18 -109.85 -98.05 -64.19
N LEU A 19 -110.81 -97.92 -63.28
CA LEU A 19 -110.89 -96.80 -62.33
C LEU A 19 -109.71 -96.74 -61.35
N GLN A 20 -109.19 -97.89 -60.88
CA GLN A 20 -107.96 -97.94 -60.09
C GLN A 20 -106.73 -97.52 -60.89
N SER A 21 -106.62 -97.95 -62.15
CA SER A 21 -105.51 -97.53 -63.03
C SER A 21 -105.58 -96.03 -63.36
N GLN A 22 -106.78 -95.47 -63.48
CA GLN A 22 -107.00 -94.03 -63.65
C GLN A 22 -106.67 -93.25 -62.38
N ALA A 23 -107.08 -93.71 -61.20
CA ALA A 23 -106.73 -93.09 -59.93
C ALA A 23 -105.22 -93.13 -59.65
N LEU A 24 -104.54 -94.23 -59.98
CA LEU A 24 -103.08 -94.34 -59.87
C LEU A 24 -102.38 -93.42 -60.88
N ALA A 25 -102.88 -93.32 -62.12
CA ALA A 25 -102.36 -92.38 -63.11
C ALA A 25 -102.60 -90.90 -62.72
N GLU A 26 -103.73 -90.59 -62.07
CA GLU A 26 -104.02 -89.26 -61.52
C GLU A 26 -103.16 -88.93 -60.30
N GLU A 27 -102.89 -89.89 -59.43
CA GLU A 27 -101.94 -89.73 -58.31
C GLU A 27 -100.50 -89.59 -58.79
N GLU A 28 -100.08 -90.33 -59.82
CA GLU A 28 -98.78 -90.19 -60.47
C GLU A 28 -98.68 -88.85 -61.22
N ALA A 29 -99.77 -88.40 -61.87
CA ALA A 29 -99.87 -87.07 -62.45
C ALA A 29 -99.83 -85.97 -61.37
N ALA A 30 -100.42 -86.21 -60.19
CA ALA A 30 -100.36 -85.28 -59.06
C ALA A 30 -98.97 -85.27 -58.39
N LYS A 31 -98.29 -86.42 -58.30
CA LYS A 31 -96.91 -86.55 -57.81
C LYS A 31 -95.94 -85.84 -58.76
N THR A 32 -96.06 -86.08 -60.07
CA THR A 32 -95.24 -85.38 -61.07
C THR A 32 -95.50 -83.88 -61.07
N ARG A 33 -96.77 -83.42 -60.92
CA ARG A 33 -97.08 -81.99 -60.75
C ARG A 33 -96.47 -81.41 -59.46
N ARG A 34 -96.53 -82.12 -58.33
CA ARG A 34 -95.92 -81.71 -57.05
C ARG A 34 -94.40 -81.66 -57.15
N GLU A 35 -93.78 -82.65 -57.80
CA GLU A 35 -92.33 -82.71 -58.04
C GLU A 35 -91.86 -81.61 -58.99
N LEU A 36 -92.63 -81.29 -60.03
CA LEU A 36 -92.36 -80.15 -60.91
C LEU A 36 -92.45 -78.83 -60.14
N LEU A 37 -93.43 -78.68 -59.24
CA LEU A 37 -93.57 -77.49 -58.39
C LEU A 37 -92.43 -77.37 -57.37
N THR A 38 -92.05 -78.47 -56.70
CA THR A 38 -90.93 -78.45 -55.74
C THR A 38 -89.60 -78.20 -56.43
N ARG A 39 -89.36 -78.78 -57.61
CA ARG A 39 -88.19 -78.46 -58.45
C ARG A 39 -88.19 -77.00 -58.88
N PHE A 40 -89.35 -76.46 -59.29
CA PHE A 40 -89.48 -75.05 -59.63
C PHE A 40 -89.19 -74.12 -58.44
N LEU A 41 -89.67 -74.46 -57.24
CA LEU A 41 -89.40 -73.70 -56.01
C LEU A 41 -87.94 -73.82 -55.57
N GLN A 42 -87.31 -75.00 -55.71
CA GLN A 42 -85.88 -75.20 -55.44
C GLN A 42 -85.01 -74.42 -56.43
N ASP A 43 -85.39 -74.38 -57.71
CA ASP A 43 -84.73 -73.55 -58.73
C ASP A 43 -84.91 -72.06 -58.47
N LYS A 44 -86.08 -71.62 -57.99
CA LYS A 44 -86.31 -70.24 -57.58
C LYS A 44 -85.50 -69.86 -56.34
N LEU A 45 -85.48 -70.74 -55.34
CA LEU A 45 -84.72 -70.54 -54.10
C LEU A 45 -83.21 -70.50 -54.38
N SER A 46 -82.69 -71.43 -55.18
CA SER A 46 -81.27 -71.44 -55.56
C SER A 46 -80.89 -70.23 -56.40
N ARG A 47 -81.76 -69.77 -57.31
CA ARG A 47 -81.56 -68.51 -58.04
C ARG A 47 -81.57 -67.29 -57.11
N GLU A 48 -82.49 -67.21 -56.15
CA GLU A 48 -82.47 -66.14 -55.15
C GLU A 48 -81.22 -66.19 -54.26
N GLN A 49 -80.78 -67.37 -53.83
CA GLN A 49 -79.55 -67.54 -53.05
C GLN A 49 -78.31 -67.12 -53.86
N GLN A 50 -78.23 -67.47 -55.14
CA GLN A 50 -77.16 -67.03 -56.04
C GLN A 50 -77.20 -65.51 -56.28
N LEU A 51 -78.40 -64.94 -56.45
CA LEU A 51 -78.57 -63.48 -56.59
C LEU A 51 -78.25 -62.74 -55.29
N SER A 52 -78.60 -63.31 -54.14
CA SER A 52 -78.33 -62.75 -52.81
C SER A 52 -76.84 -62.83 -52.46
N THR A 53 -76.19 -63.97 -52.70
CA THR A 53 -74.72 -64.11 -52.52
C THR A 53 -73.96 -63.21 -53.48
N GLY A 54 -74.36 -63.17 -54.76
CA GLY A 54 -73.80 -62.25 -55.75
C GLY A 54 -74.03 -60.78 -55.39
N GLY A 55 -75.22 -60.45 -54.89
CA GLY A 55 -75.59 -59.13 -54.40
C GLY A 55 -74.78 -58.71 -53.18
N LEU A 56 -74.64 -59.60 -52.19
CA LEU A 56 -73.81 -59.39 -51.00
C LEU A 56 -72.34 -59.21 -51.37
N HIS A 57 -71.79 -60.02 -52.28
CA HIS A 57 -70.41 -59.85 -52.75
C HIS A 57 -70.21 -58.50 -53.42
N LYS A 58 -71.12 -58.09 -54.32
CA LYS A 58 -71.12 -56.77 -54.96
C LYS A 58 -71.18 -55.65 -53.94
N LEU A 59 -72.11 -55.73 -52.98
CA LEU A 59 -72.26 -54.77 -51.90
C LEU A 59 -70.97 -54.69 -51.08
N ARG A 60 -70.37 -55.83 -50.70
CA ARG A 60 -69.12 -55.91 -49.93
C ARG A 60 -67.95 -55.31 -50.68
N THR A 61 -67.84 -55.52 -51.99
CA THR A 61 -66.80 -54.88 -52.83
C THR A 61 -67.00 -53.38 -52.91
N LEU A 62 -68.22 -52.90 -53.11
CA LEU A 62 -68.53 -51.48 -53.16
C LEU A 62 -68.23 -50.81 -51.81
N TRP A 63 -68.69 -51.39 -50.69
CA TRP A 63 -68.40 -50.91 -49.34
C TRP A 63 -66.91 -50.92 -49.01
N ARG A 64 -66.16 -51.96 -49.37
CA ARG A 64 -64.70 -51.96 -49.18
C ARG A 64 -64.02 -50.88 -49.99
N SER A 65 -64.46 -50.63 -51.22
CA SER A 65 -63.90 -49.55 -52.04
C SER A 65 -64.20 -48.18 -51.42
N ALA A 66 -65.43 -47.96 -50.96
CA ALA A 66 -65.84 -46.72 -50.31
C ALA A 66 -65.10 -46.49 -49.00
N LEU A 67 -64.98 -47.51 -48.15
CA LEU A 67 -64.24 -47.44 -46.88
C LEU A 67 -62.74 -47.23 -47.08
N ARG A 68 -62.13 -47.88 -48.08
CA ARG A 68 -60.72 -47.62 -48.43
C ARG A 68 -60.54 -46.20 -48.92
N HIS A 69 -61.43 -45.72 -49.79
CA HIS A 69 -61.34 -44.36 -50.29
C HIS A 69 -61.49 -43.33 -49.16
N ALA A 70 -62.44 -43.53 -48.24
CA ALA A 70 -62.60 -42.68 -47.07
C ALA A 70 -61.35 -42.74 -46.17
N LYS A 71 -60.80 -43.94 -45.90
CA LYS A 71 -59.60 -44.09 -45.08
C LYS A 71 -58.36 -43.48 -45.74
N ASP A 72 -58.21 -43.61 -47.06
CA ASP A 72 -57.12 -43.01 -47.82
C ASP A 72 -57.20 -41.47 -47.76
N GLN A 73 -58.41 -40.89 -47.81
CA GLN A 73 -58.61 -39.45 -47.65
C GLN A 73 -58.27 -38.99 -46.22
N GLU A 74 -58.74 -39.70 -45.19
CA GLU A 74 -58.39 -39.41 -43.79
C GLU A 74 -56.86 -39.46 -43.58
N LEU A 75 -56.20 -40.54 -44.02
CA LEU A 75 -54.75 -40.70 -43.86
C LEU A 75 -53.96 -39.61 -44.59
N ARG A 76 -54.42 -39.16 -45.76
CA ARG A 76 -53.80 -38.03 -46.47
C ARG A 76 -53.95 -36.72 -45.68
N GLY A 77 -55.13 -36.47 -45.12
CA GLY A 77 -55.36 -35.32 -44.23
C GLY A 77 -54.48 -35.37 -42.98
N ASP A 78 -54.34 -36.54 -42.36
CA ASP A 78 -53.46 -36.77 -41.21
C ASP A 78 -51.98 -36.53 -41.58
N ILE A 79 -51.53 -37.02 -42.75
CA ILE A 79 -50.16 -36.78 -43.24
C ILE A 79 -49.92 -35.30 -43.51
N GLU A 80 -50.88 -34.59 -44.11
CA GLU A 80 -50.76 -33.15 -44.36
C GLU A 80 -50.68 -32.36 -43.05
N THR A 81 -51.57 -32.63 -42.09
CA THR A 81 -51.52 -31.98 -40.77
C THR A 81 -50.23 -32.30 -40.02
N LEU A 82 -49.75 -33.55 -40.06
CA LEU A 82 -48.44 -33.90 -39.51
C LEU A 82 -47.31 -33.16 -40.22
N SER A 83 -47.31 -33.07 -41.55
CA SER A 83 -46.26 -32.35 -42.29
C SER A 83 -46.21 -30.86 -41.95
N GLN A 84 -47.39 -30.22 -41.80
CA GLN A 84 -47.50 -28.81 -41.42
C GLN A 84 -47.01 -28.58 -39.98
N THR A 85 -47.42 -29.45 -39.04
CA THR A 85 -46.94 -29.35 -37.65
C THR A 85 -45.43 -29.58 -37.56
N PHE A 86 -44.87 -30.54 -38.31
CA PHE A 86 -43.42 -30.72 -38.37
C PHE A 86 -42.71 -29.51 -38.96
N SER A 87 -43.22 -28.92 -40.05
CA SER A 87 -42.67 -27.67 -40.62
C SER A 87 -42.62 -26.56 -39.58
N GLN A 88 -43.74 -26.30 -38.90
CA GLN A 88 -43.82 -25.26 -37.87
C GLN A 88 -42.85 -25.51 -36.72
N VAL A 89 -42.69 -26.76 -36.29
CA VAL A 89 -41.73 -27.12 -35.24
C VAL A 89 -40.30 -26.93 -35.71
N MET A 90 -39.99 -27.24 -36.98
CA MET A 90 -38.68 -26.99 -37.57
C MET A 90 -38.40 -25.50 -37.66
N ASP A 91 -39.34 -24.70 -38.18
CA ASP A 91 -39.21 -23.23 -38.25
C ASP A 91 -38.99 -22.62 -36.86
N CYS A 92 -39.73 -23.10 -35.83
CA CYS A 92 -39.52 -22.67 -34.45
C CYS A 92 -38.12 -23.03 -33.94
N LYS A 93 -37.63 -24.24 -34.25
CA LYS A 93 -36.29 -24.69 -33.83
C LYS A 93 -35.19 -23.91 -34.54
N ASP A 94 -35.34 -23.67 -35.84
CA ASP A 94 -34.38 -22.90 -36.64
C ASP A 94 -34.33 -21.45 -36.16
N ALA A 95 -35.48 -20.83 -35.85
CA ALA A 95 -35.53 -19.50 -35.24
C ALA A 95 -34.83 -19.45 -33.87
N VAL A 96 -34.99 -20.49 -33.05
CA VAL A 96 -34.26 -20.58 -31.76
C VAL A 96 -32.76 -20.77 -31.99
N ILE A 97 -32.35 -21.58 -32.96
CA ILE A 97 -30.93 -21.76 -33.30
C ILE A 97 -30.33 -20.43 -33.77
N GLU A 98 -31.01 -19.70 -34.66
CA GLU A 98 -30.55 -18.39 -35.14
C GLU A 98 -30.46 -17.36 -34.01
N ALA A 99 -31.43 -17.35 -33.08
CA ALA A 99 -31.38 -16.47 -31.92
C ALA A 99 -30.18 -16.80 -31.02
N LEU A 100 -29.95 -18.09 -30.72
CA LEU A 100 -28.81 -18.53 -29.92
C LEU A 100 -27.47 -18.23 -30.60
N LEU A 101 -27.38 -18.34 -31.92
CA LEU A 101 -26.17 -17.97 -32.67
C LEU A 101 -25.88 -16.48 -32.55
N ARG A 102 -26.91 -15.62 -32.67
CA ARG A 102 -26.75 -14.17 -32.47
C ARG A 102 -26.32 -13.83 -31.05
N GLU A 103 -26.95 -14.43 -30.03
CA GLU A 103 -26.56 -14.23 -28.64
C GLU A 103 -25.11 -14.66 -28.38
N LEU A 104 -24.64 -15.73 -29.04
CA LEU A 104 -23.28 -16.22 -28.91
C LEU A 104 -22.27 -15.27 -29.59
N GLU A 105 -22.58 -14.77 -30.79
CA GLU A 105 -21.79 -13.73 -31.47
C GLU A 105 -21.70 -12.46 -30.62
N GLU A 106 -22.82 -11.98 -30.07
CA GLU A 106 -22.86 -10.81 -29.20
C GLU A 106 -22.02 -11.02 -27.93
N ALA A 107 -22.10 -12.20 -27.31
CA ALA A 107 -21.31 -12.55 -26.13
C ALA A 107 -19.81 -12.59 -26.45
N GLU A 108 -19.41 -13.17 -27.58
CA GLU A 108 -18.02 -13.17 -28.04
C GLU A 108 -17.50 -11.76 -28.30
N GLU A 109 -18.30 -10.91 -28.96
CA GLU A 109 -17.93 -9.52 -29.17
C GLU A 109 -17.76 -8.76 -27.85
N GLN A 110 -18.69 -8.92 -26.91
CA GLN A 110 -18.61 -8.33 -25.57
C GLN A 110 -17.34 -8.79 -24.84
N GLN A 111 -17.04 -10.08 -24.85
CA GLN A 111 -15.82 -10.62 -24.25
C GLN A 111 -14.56 -10.07 -24.92
N SER A 112 -14.54 -9.96 -26.25
CA SER A 112 -13.41 -9.39 -26.99
C SER A 112 -13.20 -7.90 -26.67
N ARG A 113 -14.27 -7.13 -26.50
CA ARG A 113 -14.21 -5.71 -26.10
C ARG A 113 -13.71 -5.57 -24.67
N ALA A 114 -14.20 -6.39 -23.75
CA ALA A 114 -13.75 -6.42 -22.35
C ALA A 114 -12.27 -6.80 -22.23
N LEU A 115 -11.80 -7.77 -23.03
CA LEU A 115 -10.39 -8.16 -23.06
C LEU A 115 -9.53 -7.00 -23.58
N ARG A 116 -9.92 -6.35 -24.69
CA ARG A 116 -9.18 -5.22 -25.26
C ARG A 116 -9.09 -4.05 -24.28
N SER A 117 -10.19 -3.72 -23.58
CA SER A 117 -10.19 -2.65 -22.59
C SER A 117 -9.32 -3.00 -21.38
N HIS A 118 -9.40 -4.23 -20.87
CA HIS A 118 -8.53 -4.70 -19.79
C HIS A 118 -7.05 -4.62 -20.18
N LEU A 119 -6.68 -5.11 -21.38
CA LEU A 119 -5.30 -5.04 -21.86
C LEU A 119 -4.80 -3.59 -21.96
N SER A 120 -5.62 -2.69 -22.51
CA SER A 120 -5.28 -1.25 -22.57
C SER A 120 -5.08 -0.64 -21.18
N LEU A 121 -5.91 -1.01 -20.19
CA LEU A 121 -5.75 -0.52 -18.82
C LEU A 121 -4.49 -1.08 -18.17
N THR A 122 -4.17 -2.35 -18.40
CA THR A 122 -2.91 -2.94 -17.91
C THR A 122 -1.69 -2.29 -18.53
N ASP A 123 -1.73 -1.93 -19.82
CA ASP A 123 -0.64 -1.21 -20.48
C ASP A 123 -0.46 0.20 -19.90
N GLN A 124 -1.56 0.93 -19.65
CA GLN A 124 -1.50 2.24 -18.98
C GLN A 124 -0.92 2.12 -17.57
N LEU A 125 -1.32 1.09 -16.81
CA LEU A 125 -0.77 0.85 -15.48
C LEU A 125 0.72 0.50 -15.52
N LEU A 126 1.15 -0.30 -16.50
CA LEU A 126 2.56 -0.61 -16.73
C LEU A 126 3.36 0.64 -17.10
N GLN A 127 2.82 1.52 -17.93
CA GLN A 127 3.46 2.80 -18.27
C GLN A 127 3.62 3.68 -17.02
N LEU A 128 2.59 3.81 -16.19
CA LEU A 128 2.67 4.57 -14.94
C LEU A 128 3.75 4.00 -14.00
N GLN A 129 3.84 2.66 -13.87
CA GLN A 129 4.88 2.04 -13.06
C GLN A 129 6.28 2.24 -13.64
N ARG A 130 6.44 2.18 -14.97
CA ARG A 130 7.71 2.48 -15.64
C ARG A 130 8.15 3.91 -15.41
N CYS A 131 7.23 4.89 -15.53
CA CYS A 131 7.53 6.29 -15.23
C CYS A 131 7.93 6.46 -13.76
N ARG A 132 7.20 5.85 -12.83
CA ARG A 132 7.54 5.88 -11.39
C ARG A 132 8.92 5.31 -11.12
N LEU A 133 9.27 4.16 -11.73
CA LEU A 133 10.60 3.57 -11.62
C LEU A 133 11.68 4.49 -12.19
N GLY A 134 11.44 5.09 -13.37
CA GLY A 134 12.35 6.07 -13.96
C GLY A 134 12.65 7.25 -13.02
N TYR A 135 11.61 7.87 -12.44
CA TYR A 135 11.81 8.96 -11.48
C TYR A 135 12.58 8.53 -10.22
N LEU A 136 12.34 7.31 -9.73
CA LEU A 136 13.09 6.78 -8.60
C LEU A 136 14.55 6.56 -8.98
N GLU A 137 14.83 5.93 -10.12
CA GLU A 137 16.18 5.69 -10.61
C GLU A 137 16.96 6.99 -10.84
N GLU A 138 16.34 7.99 -11.47
CA GLU A 138 16.91 9.33 -11.65
C GLU A 138 17.18 10.01 -10.30
N GLY A 139 16.24 9.95 -9.36
CA GLY A 139 16.39 10.50 -8.02
C GLY A 139 17.54 9.83 -7.24
N PHE A 140 17.64 8.49 -7.31
CA PHE A 140 18.73 7.75 -6.68
C PHE A 140 20.08 8.07 -7.34
N ALA A 141 20.14 8.13 -8.67
CA ALA A 141 21.36 8.49 -9.39
C ALA A 141 21.82 9.91 -9.06
N ALA A 142 20.88 10.86 -8.96
CA ALA A 142 21.18 12.24 -8.56
C ALA A 142 21.72 12.32 -7.13
N GLN A 143 21.10 11.61 -6.18
CA GLN A 143 21.58 11.56 -4.79
C GLN A 143 22.98 10.94 -4.69
N VAL A 144 23.23 9.82 -5.39
CA VAL A 144 24.55 9.19 -5.44
C VAL A 144 25.57 10.12 -6.08
N GLY A 145 25.19 10.84 -7.14
CA GLY A 145 26.06 11.83 -7.80
C GLY A 145 26.41 13.00 -6.87
N ALA A 146 25.42 13.55 -6.17
CA ALA A 146 25.62 14.63 -5.20
C ALA A 146 26.54 14.21 -4.06
N LEU A 147 26.29 13.05 -3.44
CA LEU A 147 27.15 12.50 -2.39
C LEU A 147 28.58 12.29 -2.88
N LYS A 148 28.78 11.72 -4.08
CA LYS A 148 30.11 11.55 -4.66
C LYS A 148 30.81 12.89 -4.85
N ALA A 149 30.10 13.90 -5.35
CA ALA A 149 30.66 15.24 -5.54
C ALA A 149 31.04 15.91 -4.21
N GLU A 150 30.22 15.77 -3.18
CA GLU A 150 30.51 16.24 -1.81
C GLU A 150 31.75 15.55 -1.24
N PHE A 151 31.81 14.22 -1.28
CA PHE A 151 32.98 13.45 -0.83
C PHE A 151 34.26 13.84 -1.58
N GLU A 152 34.18 14.04 -2.90
CA GLU A 152 35.32 14.48 -3.67
C GLU A 152 35.75 15.92 -3.33
N ALA A 153 34.80 16.82 -3.07
CA ALA A 153 35.10 18.19 -2.64
C ALA A 153 35.80 18.19 -1.27
N GLU A 154 35.25 17.46 -0.30
CA GLU A 154 35.85 17.27 1.03
C GLU A 154 37.25 16.68 0.94
N ARG A 155 37.41 15.60 0.16
CA ARG A 155 38.72 14.99 -0.08
C ARG A 155 39.72 16.00 -0.64
N ARG A 156 39.32 16.82 -1.62
CA ARG A 156 40.20 17.86 -2.20
C ARG A 156 40.55 18.93 -1.15
N THR A 157 39.62 19.32 -0.28
CA THR A 157 39.93 20.29 0.78
C THR A 157 40.89 19.73 1.81
N ILE A 158 40.72 18.47 2.22
CA ILE A 158 41.61 17.79 3.19
C ILE A 158 43.02 17.66 2.59
N LEU A 159 43.14 17.23 1.34
CA LEU A 159 44.44 17.11 0.68
C LEU A 159 45.16 18.45 0.58
N LYS A 160 44.44 19.53 0.20
CA LYS A 160 45.03 20.87 0.15
C LYS A 160 45.48 21.37 1.53
N GLN A 161 44.70 21.09 2.57
CA GLN A 161 45.09 21.42 3.94
C GLN A 161 46.34 20.64 4.36
N GLN A 162 46.37 19.33 4.09
CA GLN A 162 47.54 18.49 4.38
C GLN A 162 48.79 18.97 3.64
N GLU A 163 48.67 19.32 2.35
CA GLU A 163 49.77 19.87 1.55
C GLU A 163 50.30 21.18 2.15
N TRP A 164 49.40 22.08 2.54
CA TRP A 164 49.77 23.35 3.17
C TRP A 164 50.42 23.15 4.55
N GLU A 165 49.86 22.28 5.39
CA GLU A 165 50.44 21.93 6.69
C GLU A 165 51.82 21.29 6.55
N SER A 166 51.99 20.39 5.58
CA SER A 166 53.29 19.77 5.28
C SER A 166 54.32 20.82 4.87
N TRP A 167 53.94 21.75 3.99
CA TRP A 167 54.81 22.85 3.57
C TRP A 167 55.20 23.76 4.74
N CYS A 168 54.25 24.12 5.61
CA CYS A 168 54.52 24.92 6.81
C CYS A 168 55.48 24.20 7.77
N LEU A 169 55.29 22.89 7.96
CA LEU A 169 56.18 22.09 8.81
C LEU A 169 57.59 21.98 8.23
N GLU A 170 57.72 21.83 6.91
CA GLU A 170 59.01 21.85 6.21
C GLU A 170 59.71 23.20 6.37
N ASP A 171 59.00 24.32 6.20
CA ASP A 171 59.56 25.65 6.37
C ASP A 171 59.99 25.91 7.82
N MET A 172 59.16 25.51 8.79
CA MET A 172 59.52 25.57 10.21
C MET A 172 60.74 24.71 10.53
N ALA A 173 60.83 23.50 9.99
CA ALA A 173 61.99 22.63 10.18
C ALA A 173 63.26 23.29 9.64
N LEU A 174 63.21 23.84 8.41
CA LEU A 174 64.33 24.57 7.83
C LEU A 174 64.73 25.80 8.64
N ALA A 175 63.76 26.57 9.14
CA ALA A 175 64.03 27.72 10.01
C ALA A 175 64.70 27.29 11.32
N THR A 176 64.21 26.22 11.96
CA THR A 176 64.83 25.68 13.19
C THR A 176 66.24 25.16 12.93
N GLU A 177 66.49 24.48 11.80
CA GLU A 177 67.83 24.02 11.42
C GLU A 177 68.80 25.20 11.21
N GLN A 178 68.33 26.28 10.57
CA GLN A 178 69.14 27.48 10.38
C GLN A 178 69.46 28.18 11.71
N ASP A 179 68.49 28.30 12.60
CA ASP A 179 68.70 28.90 13.92
C ASP A 179 69.62 28.03 14.77
N HIS A 180 69.46 26.71 14.74
CA HIS A 180 70.40 25.77 15.36
C HIS A 180 71.81 25.95 14.83
N ALA A 181 71.99 25.99 13.50
CA ALA A 181 73.29 26.22 12.87
C ALA A 181 73.92 27.56 13.27
N ARG A 182 73.11 28.63 13.41
CA ARG A 182 73.56 29.94 13.91
C ARG A 182 74.00 29.86 15.37
N THR A 183 73.19 29.25 16.23
CA THR A 183 73.55 29.09 17.66
C THR A 183 74.80 28.25 17.85
N ASP A 184 74.98 27.20 17.06
CA ASP A 184 76.21 26.39 17.06
C ASP A 184 77.41 27.21 16.57
N HIS A 185 77.21 28.03 15.54
CA HIS A 185 78.26 28.93 15.06
C HIS A 185 78.64 29.98 16.12
N GLU A 186 77.69 30.61 16.77
CA GLU A 186 77.93 31.55 17.88
C GLU A 186 78.61 30.87 19.06
N ALA A 187 78.18 29.67 19.43
CA ALA A 187 78.81 28.88 20.51
C ALA A 187 80.25 28.51 20.16
N THR A 188 80.53 28.12 18.92
CA THR A 188 81.90 27.81 18.46
C THR A 188 82.78 29.05 18.39
N LEU A 189 82.26 30.20 17.92
CA LEU A 189 82.97 31.49 17.97
C LEU A 189 83.24 31.93 19.40
N GLY A 190 82.26 31.83 20.29
CA GLY A 190 82.41 32.14 21.71
C GLY A 190 83.46 31.24 22.38
N PHE A 191 83.46 29.95 22.06
CA PHE A 191 84.50 29.02 22.51
C PHE A 191 85.89 29.39 21.98
N GLN A 192 86.00 29.75 20.70
CA GLN A 192 87.28 30.20 20.10
C GLN A 192 87.79 31.48 20.76
N SER A 193 86.93 32.48 20.97
CA SER A 193 87.27 33.72 21.66
C SER A 193 87.74 33.46 23.09
N ALA A 194 86.98 32.67 23.86
CA ALA A 194 87.36 32.32 25.24
C ALA A 194 88.70 31.58 25.28
N ARG A 195 88.94 30.68 24.32
CA ARG A 195 90.23 29.99 24.18
C ARG A 195 91.37 30.97 23.90
N ASP A 196 91.17 31.95 23.02
CA ASP A 196 92.20 32.92 22.67
C ASP A 196 92.43 33.97 23.77
N ASP A 197 91.40 34.32 24.55
CA ASP A 197 91.52 35.12 25.77
C ASP A 197 92.37 34.39 26.82
N ILE A 198 92.14 33.09 27.03
CA ILE A 198 92.94 32.26 27.95
C ILE A 198 94.40 32.22 27.47
N LYS A 199 94.65 32.00 26.18
CA LYS A 199 96.01 32.05 25.62
C LYS A 199 96.67 33.41 25.82
N SER A 200 95.93 34.50 25.57
CA SER A 200 96.43 35.87 25.72
C SER A 200 96.77 36.20 27.17
N LYS A 201 95.91 35.81 28.12
CA LYS A 201 96.18 35.91 29.56
C LYS A 201 97.41 35.11 29.96
N SER A 202 97.49 33.85 29.55
CA SER A 202 98.67 33.00 29.81
C SER A 202 99.95 33.60 29.23
N TRP A 203 99.88 34.17 28.02
CA TRP A 203 101.00 34.87 27.40
C TRP A 203 101.39 36.13 28.18
N GLN A 204 100.42 36.93 28.64
CA GLN A 204 100.66 38.11 29.47
C GLN A 204 101.30 37.72 30.81
N GLU A 205 100.81 36.66 31.47
CA GLU A 205 101.40 36.12 32.70
C GLU A 205 102.84 35.65 32.47
N GLN A 206 103.12 35.00 31.33
CA GLN A 206 104.47 34.60 30.94
C GLN A 206 105.37 35.82 30.73
N GLN A 207 104.91 36.87 30.04
CA GLN A 207 105.69 38.10 29.87
C GLN A 207 105.89 38.84 31.19
N TYR A 208 104.87 38.91 32.04
CA TYR A 208 104.96 39.52 33.36
C TYR A 208 105.98 38.79 34.24
N SER A 209 105.93 37.46 34.26
CA SER A 209 106.92 36.63 34.96
C SER A 209 108.33 36.84 34.39
N ARG A 210 108.47 36.94 33.06
CA ARG A 210 109.75 37.27 32.41
C ARG A 210 110.27 38.64 32.82
N LEU A 211 109.43 39.67 32.84
CA LEU A 211 109.77 41.02 33.30
C LEU A 211 110.20 41.03 34.77
N GLN A 212 109.49 40.29 35.64
CA GLN A 212 109.90 40.12 37.04
C GLN A 212 111.26 39.43 37.17
N LEU A 213 111.51 38.37 36.38
CA LEU A 213 112.79 37.66 36.37
C LEU A 213 113.92 38.55 35.84
N VAL A 214 113.68 39.33 34.78
CA VAL A 214 114.64 40.32 34.27
C VAL A 214 114.91 41.40 35.32
N GLY A 215 113.87 41.93 35.98
CA GLY A 215 114.04 42.87 37.08
C GLY A 215 114.81 42.30 38.27
N ARG A 216 114.64 41.00 38.58
CA ARG A 216 115.47 40.28 39.56
C ARG A 216 116.90 40.13 39.08
N LEU A 217 117.14 39.77 37.81
CA LEU A 217 118.47 39.68 37.22
C LEU A 217 119.18 41.04 37.22
N GLU A 218 118.49 42.13 36.90
CA GLU A 218 119.00 43.49 37.02
C GLU A 218 119.26 43.88 38.48
N GLY A 219 118.41 43.42 39.41
CA GLY A 219 118.63 43.55 40.85
C GLY A 219 119.91 42.84 41.30
N LEU A 220 120.12 41.59 40.87
CA LEU A 220 121.33 40.81 41.11
C LEU A 220 122.54 41.46 40.43
N TRP A 221 122.38 42.01 39.23
CA TRP A 221 123.43 42.77 38.53
C TRP A 221 123.83 44.04 39.29
N LYS A 222 122.84 44.77 39.82
CA LYS A 222 123.06 45.90 40.74
C LYS A 222 123.71 45.44 42.04
N GLN A 223 123.40 44.26 42.55
CA GLN A 223 124.10 43.69 43.71
C GLN A 223 125.56 43.33 43.39
N ILE A 224 125.86 42.80 42.20
CA ILE A 224 127.24 42.56 41.73
C ILE A 224 127.98 43.90 41.56
N GLN A 225 127.33 44.92 40.99
CA GLN A 225 127.90 46.27 40.95
C GLN A 225 128.09 46.87 42.35
N LYS A 226 127.16 46.66 43.27
CA LYS A 226 127.27 47.09 44.67
C LYS A 226 128.36 46.32 45.41
N ALA A 227 128.59 45.04 45.14
CA ALA A 227 129.71 44.29 45.69
C ALA A 227 131.06 44.84 45.18
N ARG A 228 131.08 45.29 43.91
CA ARG A 228 132.22 46.00 43.31
C ARG A 228 132.40 47.41 43.90
N GLN A 229 131.31 48.11 44.25
CA GLN A 229 131.34 49.42 44.91
C GLN A 229 131.63 49.31 46.42
N SER A 230 131.19 48.26 47.11
CA SER A 230 131.45 48.03 48.55
C SER A 230 132.91 47.68 48.82
N TYR A 231 133.64 47.20 47.81
CA TYR A 231 135.10 47.12 47.85
C TYR A 231 135.76 48.51 47.80
N ASN A 232 135.11 49.50 47.17
CA ASN A 232 135.54 50.90 47.11
C ASN A 232 134.99 51.76 48.27
N GLU A 233 133.89 51.36 48.92
CA GLU A 233 133.22 52.09 50.01
C GLU A 233 133.60 51.59 51.42
N ALA A 234 134.40 50.52 51.53
CA ALA A 234 135.12 50.16 52.76
C ALA A 234 136.08 51.28 53.23
N THR A 235 136.31 52.30 52.39
CA THR A 235 137.02 53.55 52.69
C THR A 235 136.13 54.70 53.19
N GLU A 236 134.77 54.61 53.22
CA GLU A 236 133.89 55.77 53.53
C GLU A 236 132.67 55.48 54.45
N HIS A 237 132.74 54.46 55.32
CA HIS A 237 131.64 53.95 56.16
C HIS A 237 131.22 54.82 57.39
N LYS A 238 131.25 56.16 57.37
CA LYS A 238 130.87 56.93 58.60
C LYS A 238 129.87 58.09 58.47
N MET A 239 129.30 58.37 57.29
CA MET A 239 128.30 59.45 57.14
C MET A 239 126.84 58.97 57.01
N ALA A 240 126.56 57.67 57.15
CA ALA A 240 125.25 57.09 56.88
C ALA A 240 124.29 56.94 58.09
N GLU A 241 124.72 57.08 59.34
CA GLU A 241 123.88 56.69 60.50
C GLU A 241 122.82 57.73 60.92
N PHE A 242 122.86 58.98 60.42
CA PHE A 242 121.95 60.04 60.91
C PHE A 242 120.67 60.25 60.09
N LYS A 243 120.51 59.60 58.92
CA LYS A 243 119.38 59.87 57.99
C LYS A 243 118.26 58.82 58.01
N GLU A 244 118.36 57.77 58.83
CA GLU A 244 117.41 56.65 58.83
C GLU A 244 116.23 56.78 59.82
N LEU A 245 116.30 57.71 60.79
CA LEU A 245 115.29 57.83 61.84
C LEU A 245 114.14 58.80 61.55
N LEU A 246 114.21 59.63 60.50
CA LEU A 246 113.16 60.60 60.16
C LEU A 246 112.09 60.09 59.16
N ARG A 247 112.34 59.00 58.41
CA ARG A 247 111.44 58.53 57.33
C ARG A 247 110.40 57.48 57.74
N LYS A 248 110.40 57.00 58.98
CA LYS A 248 109.49 55.94 59.46
C LYS A 248 108.15 56.46 60.01
N CYS A 249 108.06 57.72 60.43
CA CYS A 249 106.82 58.29 60.97
C CYS A 249 105.81 58.80 59.91
N GLU A 250 106.24 59.06 58.67
CA GLU A 250 105.37 59.62 57.62
C GLU A 250 104.55 58.57 56.85
N ARG A 251 104.89 57.28 56.94
CA ARG A 251 104.25 56.21 56.15
C ARG A 251 103.00 55.62 56.83
N SER A 252 102.97 55.56 58.16
CA SER A 252 101.83 55.00 58.91
C SER A 252 100.58 55.90 58.90
N SER A 253 100.73 57.20 58.67
CA SER A 253 99.60 58.15 58.62
C SER A 253 98.80 58.07 57.31
N ARG A 254 99.42 57.67 56.20
CA ARG A 254 98.77 57.65 54.87
C ARG A 254 97.97 56.37 54.62
N GLU A 255 98.35 55.25 55.23
CA GLU A 255 97.66 53.97 55.09
C GLU A 255 96.30 53.93 55.83
N ILE A 256 96.12 54.75 56.87
CA ILE A 256 94.86 54.81 57.66
C ILE A 256 93.77 55.58 56.89
N GLU A 257 94.13 56.62 56.13
CA GLU A 257 93.20 57.43 55.32
C GLU A 257 92.70 56.68 54.07
N GLU A 258 93.53 55.83 53.45
CA GLU A 258 93.11 55.04 52.28
C GLU A 258 92.12 53.92 52.64
N GLN A 259 92.18 53.39 53.87
CA GLN A 259 91.28 52.32 54.33
C GLN A 259 89.91 52.85 54.77
N SER A 260 89.83 54.07 55.32
CA SER A 260 88.54 54.70 55.68
C SER A 260 87.70 55.04 54.43
N GLN A 261 88.34 55.48 53.34
CA GLN A 261 87.65 55.76 52.07
C GLN A 261 87.12 54.49 51.38
N LYS A 262 87.80 53.34 51.53
CA LYS A 262 87.31 52.05 51.00
C LYS A 262 86.09 51.54 51.78
N LEU A 263 86.07 51.72 53.10
CA LEU A 263 84.92 51.38 53.94
C LEU A 263 83.68 52.22 53.59
N GLN A 264 83.85 53.53 53.33
CA GLN A 264 82.74 54.40 52.91
C GLN A 264 82.11 53.94 51.59
N LYS A 265 82.93 53.62 50.58
CA LYS A 265 82.45 53.12 49.26
C LYS A 265 81.70 51.80 49.39
N LEU A 266 82.17 50.89 50.23
CA LEU A 266 81.46 49.63 50.49
C LEU A 266 80.11 49.88 51.18
N GLN A 267 80.04 50.82 52.13
CA GLN A 267 78.80 51.18 52.80
C GLN A 267 77.75 51.78 51.83
N ASP A 268 78.19 52.60 50.88
CA ASP A 268 77.31 53.16 49.84
C ASP A 268 76.79 52.08 48.87
N THR A 269 77.62 51.10 48.48
CA THR A 269 77.17 49.97 47.65
C THR A 269 76.18 49.05 48.36
N VAL A 270 76.33 48.87 49.67
CA VAL A 270 75.37 48.11 50.50
C VAL A 270 74.04 48.86 50.60
N ALA A 271 74.05 50.19 50.70
CA ALA A 271 72.83 50.99 50.70
C ALA A 271 72.11 50.93 49.33
N ALA A 272 72.84 51.02 48.23
CA ALA A 272 72.29 50.93 46.87
C ALA A 272 71.66 49.57 46.56
N THR A 273 72.33 48.47 46.92
CA THR A 273 71.79 47.11 46.73
C THR A 273 70.56 46.84 47.58
N ARG A 274 70.50 47.35 48.82
CA ARG A 274 69.30 47.29 49.65
C ARG A 274 68.11 48.04 49.03
N ALA A 275 68.35 49.22 48.45
CA ALA A 275 67.31 49.99 47.77
C ALA A 275 66.77 49.25 46.52
N GLN A 276 67.64 48.60 45.75
CA GLN A 276 67.25 47.78 44.59
C GLN A 276 66.41 46.56 44.99
N ILE A 277 66.75 45.87 46.09
CA ILE A 277 65.96 44.74 46.60
C ILE A 277 64.55 45.19 46.99
N VAL A 278 64.41 46.33 47.66
CA VAL A 278 63.09 46.88 48.04
C VAL A 278 62.28 47.29 46.81
N ALA A 279 62.92 47.87 45.79
CA ALA A 279 62.25 48.21 44.53
C ALA A 279 61.73 46.96 43.80
N HIS A 280 62.55 45.93 43.64
CA HIS A 280 62.15 44.67 43.03
C HIS A 280 61.06 43.92 43.82
N ALA A 281 61.11 43.98 45.16
CA ALA A 281 60.06 43.39 45.99
C ALA A 281 58.70 44.06 45.73
N ARG A 282 58.66 45.39 45.67
CA ARG A 282 57.43 46.15 45.36
C ARG A 282 56.91 45.84 43.95
N GLU A 283 57.79 45.83 42.95
CA GLU A 283 57.41 45.48 41.56
C GLU A 283 56.82 44.06 41.48
N SER A 284 57.42 43.09 42.19
CA SER A 284 56.92 41.71 42.23
C SER A 284 55.55 41.60 42.94
N GLU A 285 55.34 42.36 44.02
CA GLU A 285 54.04 42.40 44.72
C GLU A 285 52.94 43.01 43.84
N GLU A 286 53.24 44.09 43.11
CA GLU A 286 52.31 44.71 42.15
C GLU A 286 51.97 43.75 41.00
N GLN A 287 52.96 43.03 40.46
CA GLN A 287 52.71 42.02 39.41
C GLN A 287 51.84 40.87 39.92
N ILE A 288 52.08 40.39 41.15
CA ILE A 288 51.26 39.35 41.78
C ILE A 288 49.82 39.85 42.01
N GLN A 289 49.65 41.11 42.43
CA GLN A 289 48.31 41.70 42.59
C GLN A 289 47.56 41.78 41.27
N ARG A 290 48.16 42.32 40.20
CA ARG A 290 47.54 42.37 38.86
C ARG A 290 47.19 40.98 38.33
N ALA A 291 48.04 39.98 38.54
CA ALA A 291 47.76 38.61 38.15
C ALA A 291 46.60 37.99 38.94
N ARG A 292 46.44 38.34 40.23
CA ARG A 292 45.30 37.91 41.05
C ARG A 292 44.00 38.57 40.61
N GLU A 293 44.01 39.87 40.34
CA GLU A 293 42.87 40.61 39.81
C GLU A 293 42.40 40.02 38.47
N GLY A 294 43.32 39.80 37.53
CA GLY A 294 43.00 39.16 36.25
C GLY A 294 42.45 37.73 36.40
N LYS A 295 42.95 36.96 37.37
CA LYS A 295 42.39 35.63 37.70
C LYS A 295 40.97 35.74 38.25
N GLU A 296 40.70 36.69 39.13
CA GLU A 296 39.36 36.89 39.69
C GLU A 296 38.35 37.33 38.62
N GLU A 297 38.74 38.24 37.72
CA GLU A 297 37.92 38.67 36.60
C GLU A 297 37.59 37.51 35.65
N ALA A 298 38.59 36.71 35.27
CA ALA A 298 38.38 35.53 34.45
C ALA A 298 37.47 34.50 35.14
N LEU A 299 37.59 34.32 36.46
CA LEU A 299 36.70 33.44 37.22
C LEU A 299 35.25 33.96 37.25
N ARG A 300 35.05 35.28 37.38
CA ARG A 300 33.70 35.90 37.31
C ARG A 300 33.08 35.65 35.93
N GLN A 301 33.81 35.94 34.86
CA GLN A 301 33.36 35.69 33.48
C GLN A 301 33.02 34.21 33.25
N LEU A 302 33.86 33.29 33.74
CA LEU A 302 33.61 31.85 33.61
C LEU A 302 32.37 31.40 34.39
N GLN A 303 32.10 31.98 35.57
CA GLN A 303 30.88 31.71 36.32
C GLN A 303 29.63 32.25 35.61
N GLU A 304 29.70 33.42 34.99
CA GLU A 304 28.61 33.99 34.19
C GLU A 304 28.32 33.12 32.96
N LEU A 305 29.34 32.76 32.19
CA LEU A 305 29.21 31.84 31.05
C LEU A 305 28.62 30.48 31.47
N ARG A 306 29.03 29.93 32.63
CA ARG A 306 28.42 28.70 33.16
C ARG A 306 26.94 28.87 33.47
N LYS A 307 26.52 30.02 34.02
CA LYS A 307 25.10 30.32 34.28
C LYS A 307 24.32 30.45 32.97
N GLU A 308 24.90 31.06 31.94
CA GLU A 308 24.28 31.17 30.62
C GLU A 308 24.12 29.80 29.96
N VAL A 309 25.17 28.96 29.96
CA VAL A 309 25.12 27.60 29.43
C VAL A 309 24.07 26.77 30.15
N THR A 310 24.02 26.81 31.48
CA THR A 310 23.00 26.07 32.24
C THR A 310 21.58 26.54 31.96
N ARG A 311 21.35 27.84 31.79
CA ARG A 311 20.05 28.40 31.36
C ARG A 311 19.68 27.95 29.95
N ALA A 312 20.61 28.02 29.00
CA ALA A 312 20.38 27.60 27.62
C ALA A 312 20.04 26.10 27.53
N VAL A 313 20.78 25.25 28.28
CA VAL A 313 20.50 23.81 28.36
C VAL A 313 19.12 23.55 29.00
N ALA A 314 18.74 24.30 30.05
CA ALA A 314 17.42 24.16 30.67
C ALA A 314 16.28 24.57 29.73
N ALA A 315 16.44 25.69 28.99
CA ALA A 315 15.47 26.15 28.00
C ALA A 315 15.31 25.12 26.86
N ALA A 316 16.43 24.66 26.28
CA ALA A 316 16.40 23.63 25.23
C ALA A 316 15.75 22.33 25.70
N ARG A 317 15.95 21.91 26.95
CA ARG A 317 15.26 20.75 27.53
C ARG A 317 13.76 20.97 27.68
N ALA A 318 13.34 22.17 28.08
CA ALA A 318 11.92 22.52 28.17
C ALA A 318 11.27 22.54 26.77
N ASP A 319 11.93 23.13 25.78
CA ASP A 319 11.45 23.16 24.39
C ASP A 319 11.36 21.76 23.76
N LEU A 320 12.34 20.90 24.05
CA LEU A 320 12.30 19.50 23.61
C LEU A 320 11.12 18.74 24.25
N ALA A 321 10.85 18.99 25.54
CA ALA A 321 9.73 18.37 26.24
C ALA A 321 8.38 18.85 25.70
N THR A 322 8.23 20.14 25.41
CA THR A 322 7.00 20.69 24.82
C THR A 322 6.79 20.14 23.41
N LEU A 323 7.83 20.12 22.57
CA LEU A 323 7.76 19.55 21.22
C LEU A 323 7.40 18.06 21.24
N SER A 324 8.00 17.27 22.15
CA SER A 324 7.69 15.85 22.31
C SER A 324 6.25 15.62 22.75
N CYS A 325 5.74 16.45 23.67
CA CYS A 325 4.35 16.39 24.11
C CYS A 325 3.37 16.75 22.99
N GLN A 326 3.64 17.84 22.26
CA GLN A 326 2.80 18.30 21.15
C GLN A 326 2.79 17.32 19.98
N SER A 327 3.96 16.81 19.57
CA SER A 327 4.06 15.79 18.53
C SER A 327 3.37 14.48 18.95
N GLY A 328 3.54 14.05 20.20
CA GLY A 328 2.83 12.90 20.76
C GLY A 328 1.30 13.08 20.78
N ALA A 329 0.81 14.28 21.10
CA ALA A 329 -0.61 14.60 21.07
C ALA A 329 -1.17 14.62 19.64
N ALA A 330 -0.46 15.24 18.70
CA ALA A 330 -0.82 15.27 17.28
C ALA A 330 -0.85 13.85 16.69
N LEU A 331 0.15 13.01 17.01
CA LEU A 331 0.21 11.63 16.56
C LEU A 331 -0.96 10.81 17.10
N LYS A 332 -1.31 10.95 18.39
CA LYS A 332 -2.51 10.32 18.97
C LYS A 332 -3.80 10.79 18.28
N ALA A 333 -3.91 12.07 17.96
CA ALA A 333 -5.08 12.60 17.24
C ALA A 333 -5.19 12.01 15.82
N LEU A 334 -4.08 11.95 15.09
CA LEU A 334 -4.03 11.35 13.75
C LEU A 334 -4.35 9.84 13.79
N LEU A 335 -3.84 9.10 14.77
CA LEU A 335 -4.17 7.69 14.94
C LEU A 335 -5.68 7.48 15.16
N ARG A 336 -6.32 8.32 15.98
CA ARG A 336 -7.79 8.28 16.15
C ARG A 336 -8.55 8.55 14.86
N VAL A 337 -8.05 9.44 13.99
CA VAL A 337 -8.65 9.70 12.68
C VAL A 337 -8.49 8.47 11.77
N VAL A 338 -7.32 7.85 11.76
CA VAL A 338 -7.06 6.62 11.00
C VAL A 338 -7.98 5.48 11.46
N GLU A 339 -8.13 5.27 12.77
CA GLU A 339 -9.05 4.27 13.33
C GLU A 339 -10.50 4.51 12.90
N LYS A 340 -10.96 5.77 12.93
CA LYS A 340 -12.29 6.15 12.44
C LYS A 340 -12.45 5.87 10.94
N ALA A 341 -11.46 6.24 10.12
CA ALA A 341 -11.48 5.99 8.69
C ALA A 341 -11.51 4.49 8.37
N GLN A 342 -10.69 3.68 9.05
CA GLN A 342 -10.71 2.23 8.92
C GLN A 342 -12.06 1.63 9.31
N ARG A 343 -12.68 2.14 10.38
CA ARG A 343 -14.02 1.70 10.78
C ARG A 343 -15.07 2.04 9.72
N ILE A 344 -15.02 3.24 9.13
CA ILE A 344 -15.92 3.64 8.04
C ILE A 344 -15.73 2.73 6.83
N LEU A 345 -14.49 2.43 6.42
CA LEU A 345 -14.20 1.53 5.30
C LEU A 345 -14.71 0.12 5.55
N ARG A 346 -14.48 -0.45 6.74
CA ARG A 346 -14.99 -1.77 7.11
C ARG A 346 -16.52 -1.82 7.08
N LEU A 347 -17.19 -0.78 7.60
CA LEU A 347 -18.65 -0.68 7.53
C LEU A 347 -19.13 -0.57 6.08
N ALA A 348 -18.48 0.24 5.26
CA ALA A 348 -18.81 0.36 3.83
C ALA A 348 -18.65 -0.98 3.09
N GLU A 349 -17.59 -1.75 3.36
CA GLU A 349 -17.39 -3.10 2.82
C GLU A 349 -18.49 -4.07 3.27
N MET A 350 -18.87 -4.04 4.56
CA MET A 350 -19.96 -4.87 5.07
C MET A 350 -21.30 -4.50 4.43
N CYS A 351 -21.61 -3.22 4.29
CA CYS A 351 -22.82 -2.74 3.61
C CYS A 351 -22.82 -3.14 2.14
N ARG A 352 -21.69 -3.03 1.43
CA ARG A 352 -21.56 -3.38 0.01
C ARG A 352 -21.84 -4.86 -0.27
N ARG A 353 -21.69 -5.76 0.71
CA ARG A 353 -22.09 -7.17 0.57
C ARG A 353 -23.60 -7.37 0.46
N LEU A 354 -24.39 -6.43 0.98
CA LEU A 354 -25.86 -6.48 0.98
C LEU A 354 -26.47 -5.75 -0.22
N GLU A 355 -25.66 -5.06 -1.01
CA GLU A 355 -26.09 -4.33 -2.22
C GLU A 355 -26.30 -5.29 -3.38
N THR A 356 -27.25 -4.95 -4.26
CA THR A 356 -27.49 -5.71 -5.49
C THR A 356 -26.34 -5.51 -6.49
N GLU A 357 -26.18 -6.41 -7.45
CA GLU A 357 -25.14 -6.27 -8.49
C GLU A 357 -25.32 -4.98 -9.31
N GLU A 358 -26.56 -4.58 -9.58
CA GLU A 358 -26.87 -3.30 -10.24
C GLU A 358 -26.33 -2.10 -9.45
N GLU A 359 -26.51 -2.08 -8.12
CA GLU A 359 -26.01 -1.01 -7.26
C GLU A 359 -24.48 -1.01 -7.12
N LYS A 360 -23.84 -2.18 -7.23
CA LYS A 360 -22.38 -2.29 -7.22
C LYS A 360 -21.74 -1.76 -8.51
N VAL A 361 -22.43 -1.93 -9.65
CA VAL A 361 -21.96 -1.52 -10.98
C VAL A 361 -22.31 -0.06 -11.26
N LEU A 362 -23.50 0.39 -10.87
CA LEU A 362 -23.98 1.77 -11.01
C LEU A 362 -24.39 2.35 -9.63
N PRO A 363 -23.42 2.71 -8.76
CA PRO A 363 -23.72 3.20 -7.41
C PRO A 363 -24.35 4.60 -7.39
N PHE A 364 -24.24 5.35 -8.49
CA PHE A 364 -24.68 6.74 -8.59
C PHE A 364 -25.60 6.90 -9.81
N TYR A 365 -26.77 7.46 -9.57
CA TYR A 365 -27.78 7.67 -10.60
C TYR A 365 -27.62 9.05 -11.22
N PRO A 366 -27.98 9.24 -12.50
CA PRO A 366 -28.06 10.56 -13.09
C PRO A 366 -29.05 11.42 -12.29
N SER A 367 -28.69 12.69 -12.09
CA SER A 367 -29.57 13.63 -11.43
C SER A 367 -30.87 13.75 -12.21
N SER A 368 -32.01 13.70 -11.52
CA SER A 368 -33.31 13.98 -12.12
C SER A 368 -33.51 15.46 -12.46
N LEU A 369 -32.60 16.33 -12.00
CA LEU A 369 -32.65 17.78 -12.22
C LEU A 369 -32.09 18.15 -13.60
N ALA A 370 -32.76 19.10 -14.26
CA ALA A 370 -32.27 19.66 -15.52
C ALA A 370 -30.99 20.49 -15.31
N GLU A 371 -30.22 20.73 -16.38
CA GLU A 371 -28.94 21.47 -16.29
C GLU A 371 -29.09 22.88 -15.69
N GLY A 372 -30.21 23.56 -15.93
CA GLY A 372 -30.52 24.86 -15.32
C GLY A 372 -30.76 24.75 -13.80
N GLU A 373 -31.53 23.75 -13.37
CA GLU A 373 -31.83 23.51 -11.95
C GLU A 373 -30.59 23.07 -11.17
N LEU A 374 -29.67 22.34 -11.82
CA LEU A 374 -28.37 21.99 -11.26
C LEU A 374 -27.48 23.23 -11.04
N GLN A 375 -27.54 24.20 -11.95
CA GLN A 375 -26.80 25.46 -11.80
C GLN A 375 -27.40 26.31 -10.67
N ASP A 376 -28.72 26.35 -10.56
CA ASP A 376 -29.40 27.08 -9.48
C ASP A 376 -29.14 26.44 -8.10
N ALA A 377 -29.19 25.10 -8.01
CA ALA A 377 -28.84 24.38 -6.79
C ALA A 377 -27.39 24.63 -6.35
N ARG A 378 -26.44 24.71 -7.31
CA ARG A 378 -25.04 25.05 -7.02
C ARG A 378 -24.89 26.48 -6.51
N ARG A 379 -25.60 27.44 -7.11
CA ARG A 379 -25.59 28.84 -6.66
C ARG A 379 -26.11 28.99 -5.23
N VAL A 380 -27.19 28.29 -4.89
CA VAL A 380 -27.76 28.27 -3.52
C VAL A 380 -26.81 27.64 -2.51
N LEU A 381 -25.99 26.66 -2.91
CA LEU A 381 -24.96 26.06 -2.05
C LEU A 381 -23.75 26.99 -1.84
N GLU A 382 -23.45 27.89 -2.77
CA GLU A 382 -22.39 28.90 -2.66
C GLU A 382 -22.80 30.11 -1.80
N GLU A 383 -24.11 30.35 -1.64
CA GLU A 383 -24.64 31.38 -0.76
C GLU A 383 -24.43 31.03 0.73
N THR A 384 -24.08 32.05 1.53
CA THR A 384 -23.90 31.86 2.97
C THR A 384 -25.26 31.63 3.67
N PRO A 385 -25.48 30.49 4.33
CA PRO A 385 -26.77 30.12 4.88
C PRO A 385 -27.13 30.94 6.12
N VAL A 386 -28.31 31.53 6.09
CA VAL A 386 -28.88 32.32 7.19
C VAL A 386 -29.60 31.42 8.21
N GLU A 387 -30.11 30.27 7.77
CA GLU A 387 -30.85 29.33 8.62
C GLU A 387 -29.94 28.27 9.28
N PRO A 388 -30.21 27.87 10.53
CA PRO A 388 -29.39 26.89 11.26
C PRO A 388 -29.38 25.49 10.62
N LEU A 389 -30.48 25.11 9.95
CA LEU A 389 -30.54 23.85 9.20
C LEU A 389 -29.61 23.89 7.97
N ALA A 390 -29.58 25.03 7.28
CA ALA A 390 -28.74 25.21 6.09
C ALA A 390 -27.24 25.28 6.48
N GLN A 391 -26.90 25.84 7.64
CA GLN A 391 -25.55 25.77 8.21
C GLN A 391 -25.13 24.33 8.54
N ALA A 392 -26.00 23.54 9.16
CA ALA A 392 -25.72 22.13 9.42
C ALA A 392 -25.61 21.32 8.11
N ALA A 393 -26.39 21.66 7.09
CA ALA A 393 -26.32 21.01 5.78
C ALA A 393 -25.00 21.29 5.05
N GLN A 394 -24.34 22.43 5.31
CA GLN A 394 -23.03 22.75 4.73
C GLN A 394 -21.93 21.76 5.14
N ASP A 395 -21.96 21.27 6.39
CA ASP A 395 -20.99 20.28 6.89
C ASP A 395 -21.09 18.93 6.16
N TYR A 396 -22.19 18.69 5.45
CA TYR A 396 -22.44 17.47 4.67
C TYR A 396 -22.37 17.69 3.15
N VAL A 397 -21.91 18.85 2.70
CA VAL A 397 -21.67 19.13 1.27
C VAL A 397 -20.63 18.13 0.76
N GLY A 398 -20.98 17.40 -0.31
CA GLY A 398 -20.19 16.29 -0.85
C GLY A 398 -20.68 14.88 -0.48
N LEU A 399 -21.62 14.74 0.47
CA LEU A 399 -22.31 13.47 0.79
C LEU A 399 -23.61 13.26 0.00
N GLU A 400 -23.91 14.12 -0.97
CA GLU A 400 -25.14 14.05 -1.79
C GLU A 400 -25.35 12.67 -2.42
N ARG A 401 -24.28 12.10 -2.98
CA ARG A 401 -24.32 10.77 -3.61
C ARG A 401 -24.56 9.65 -2.60
N PHE A 402 -24.05 9.79 -1.38
CA PHE A 402 -24.34 8.84 -0.29
C PHE A 402 -25.83 8.89 0.07
N TRP A 403 -26.40 10.09 0.21
CA TRP A 403 -27.81 10.27 0.52
C TRP A 403 -28.73 9.79 -0.60
N GLN A 404 -28.35 9.96 -1.86
CA GLN A 404 -29.07 9.37 -3.01
C GLN A 404 -29.12 7.84 -2.89
N ARG A 405 -27.99 7.18 -2.62
CA ARG A 405 -27.94 5.72 -2.46
C ARG A 405 -28.73 5.24 -1.24
N PHE A 406 -28.62 5.95 -0.12
CA PHE A 406 -29.38 5.67 1.09
C PHE A 406 -30.89 5.80 0.87
N ASN A 407 -31.34 6.86 0.21
CA ASN A 407 -32.75 7.11 -0.06
C ASN A 407 -33.34 6.07 -1.02
N LYS A 408 -32.59 5.63 -2.04
CA LYS A 408 -33.01 4.52 -2.92
C LYS A 408 -33.25 3.24 -2.13
N ALA A 409 -32.26 2.80 -1.34
CA ALA A 409 -32.40 1.60 -0.51
C ALA A 409 -33.59 1.72 0.46
N LYS A 410 -33.83 2.92 1.01
CA LYS A 410 -34.99 3.17 1.87
C LYS A 410 -36.32 3.08 1.14
N LEU A 411 -36.39 3.56 -0.11
CA LEU A 411 -37.58 3.43 -0.95
C LEU A 411 -37.85 1.96 -1.30
N GLU A 412 -36.81 1.20 -1.66
CA GLU A 412 -36.92 -0.23 -1.95
C GLU A 412 -37.37 -1.03 -0.73
N GLU A 413 -36.82 -0.75 0.45
CA GLU A 413 -37.28 -1.31 1.72
C GLU A 413 -38.78 -1.07 1.93
N LYS A 414 -39.27 0.16 1.68
CA LYS A 414 -40.70 0.49 1.80
C LYS A 414 -41.57 -0.23 0.77
N VAL A 415 -41.08 -0.44 -0.45
CA VAL A 415 -41.78 -1.25 -1.46
C VAL A 415 -41.86 -2.70 -1.03
N LEU A 416 -40.75 -3.29 -0.56
CA LEU A 416 -40.69 -4.67 -0.06
C LEU A 416 -41.60 -4.90 1.15
N GLU A 417 -41.68 -3.95 2.08
CA GLU A 417 -42.63 -4.00 3.20
C GLU A 417 -44.08 -4.09 2.71
N ARG A 418 -44.46 -3.27 1.73
CA ARG A 418 -45.81 -3.27 1.14
C ARG A 418 -46.12 -4.56 0.40
N THR A 419 -45.20 -5.06 -0.42
CA THR A 419 -45.41 -6.31 -1.17
C THR A 419 -45.49 -7.51 -0.23
N ARG A 420 -44.66 -7.57 0.81
CA ARG A 420 -44.74 -8.59 1.86
C ARG A 420 -46.09 -8.57 2.57
N ALA A 421 -46.60 -7.39 2.93
CA ALA A 421 -47.91 -7.25 3.54
C ALA A 421 -49.04 -7.74 2.61
N ALA A 422 -49.00 -7.38 1.32
CA ALA A 422 -49.95 -7.83 0.32
C ALA A 422 -49.93 -9.37 0.14
N LEU A 423 -48.73 -9.96 0.04
CA LEU A 423 -48.55 -11.41 -0.06
C LEU A 423 -49.03 -12.14 1.21
N ALA A 424 -48.77 -11.59 2.39
CA ALA A 424 -49.25 -12.15 3.64
C ALA A 424 -50.78 -12.15 3.72
N ASN A 425 -51.43 -11.06 3.29
CA ASN A 425 -52.88 -10.98 3.21
C ASN A 425 -53.45 -11.99 2.20
N ARG A 426 -52.82 -12.11 1.02
CA ARG A 426 -53.23 -13.09 0.00
C ARG A 426 -53.06 -14.53 0.47
N ASN A 427 -51.97 -14.83 1.18
CA ASN A 427 -51.75 -16.16 1.77
C ASN A 427 -52.80 -16.46 2.85
N ARG A 428 -53.13 -15.49 3.69
CA ARG A 428 -54.21 -15.62 4.68
C ARG A 428 -55.54 -15.96 4.00
N HIS A 429 -55.88 -15.21 2.95
CA HIS A 429 -57.10 -15.46 2.17
C HIS A 429 -57.11 -16.84 1.49
N LEU A 430 -56.00 -17.26 0.89
CA LEU A 430 -55.89 -18.61 0.30
C LEU A 430 -56.03 -19.72 1.35
N ARG A 431 -55.49 -19.52 2.56
CA ARG A 431 -55.67 -20.47 3.66
C ARG A 431 -57.13 -20.53 4.12
N GLU A 432 -57.83 -19.39 4.17
CA GLU A 432 -59.27 -19.33 4.46
C GLU A 432 -60.08 -20.07 3.39
N LEU A 433 -59.79 -19.84 2.10
CA LEU A 433 -60.43 -20.55 0.99
C LEU A 433 -60.16 -22.07 1.03
N LEU A 434 -58.93 -22.48 1.34
CA LEU A 434 -58.59 -23.90 1.53
C LEU A 434 -59.34 -24.50 2.72
N GLN A 435 -59.48 -23.77 3.83
CA GLN A 435 -60.29 -24.20 4.97
C GLN A 435 -61.76 -24.36 4.58
N GLN A 436 -62.32 -23.43 3.81
CA GLN A 436 -63.70 -23.52 3.29
C GLN A 436 -63.88 -24.70 2.33
N TYR A 437 -62.92 -24.95 1.43
CA TYR A 437 -62.96 -26.10 0.51
C TYR A 437 -62.87 -27.43 1.26
N LEU A 438 -61.95 -27.55 2.22
CA LEU A 438 -61.82 -28.74 3.06
C LEU A 438 -63.07 -28.96 3.94
N ALA A 439 -63.70 -27.89 4.42
CA ALA A 439 -65.00 -27.95 5.09
C ALA A 439 -66.13 -28.42 4.15
N GLY A 440 -66.12 -28.02 2.89
CA GLY A 440 -67.10 -28.49 1.89
C GLY A 440 -66.92 -29.97 1.50
N VAL A 441 -65.68 -30.48 1.49
CA VAL A 441 -65.35 -31.87 1.12
C VAL A 441 -65.38 -32.84 2.31
N SER A 442 -65.16 -32.36 3.55
CA SER A 442 -65.22 -33.15 4.78
C SER A 442 -66.40 -32.76 5.65
N VAL A 443 -67.31 -33.69 5.93
CA VAL A 443 -68.42 -33.49 6.86
C VAL A 443 -67.87 -33.41 8.28
N SER A 444 -67.43 -32.22 8.69
CA SER A 444 -66.88 -31.93 10.01
C SER A 444 -67.88 -31.09 10.81
N ARG A 445 -67.99 -31.36 12.13
CA ARG A 445 -69.02 -30.81 13.06
C ARG A 445 -69.20 -29.28 13.05
N LYS A 446 -68.26 -28.51 12.50
CA LYS A 446 -68.35 -27.04 12.35
C LYS A 446 -69.19 -26.61 11.14
N VAL A 447 -69.21 -27.41 10.07
CA VAL A 447 -69.95 -27.14 8.82
C VAL A 447 -71.46 -27.31 8.98
N LEU A 448 -71.89 -28.11 9.97
CA LEU A 448 -73.30 -28.28 10.34
C LEU A 448 -73.90 -27.10 11.09
N LYS A 449 -73.10 -26.12 11.55
CA LYS A 449 -73.58 -24.95 12.30
C LYS A 449 -73.75 -23.69 11.45
N ASP A 450 -73.00 -23.59 10.34
CA ASP A 450 -73.03 -22.44 9.44
C ASP A 450 -73.74 -22.88 8.13
N LEU A 451 -74.93 -22.32 7.88
CA LEU A 451 -75.92 -22.79 6.91
C LEU A 451 -75.45 -22.88 5.43
N ASP A 452 -75.47 -24.13 4.92
CA ASP A 452 -75.91 -24.69 3.62
C ASP A 452 -75.37 -24.25 2.24
N PRO A 453 -74.90 -25.26 1.46
CA PRO A 453 -75.68 -25.72 0.29
C PRO A 453 -75.94 -27.24 0.21
N LEU A 454 -75.69 -28.03 1.26
CA LEU A 454 -75.97 -29.48 1.24
C LEU A 454 -77.44 -29.84 1.53
N LEU A 455 -78.23 -28.92 2.10
CA LEU A 455 -79.70 -29.02 2.22
C LEU A 455 -80.42 -28.11 1.20
N ALA A 456 -80.12 -28.24 -0.09
CA ALA A 456 -80.94 -27.61 -1.13
C ALA A 456 -82.25 -28.40 -1.34
N THR A 457 -83.26 -28.15 -0.50
CA THR A 457 -84.65 -28.46 -0.87
C THR A 457 -85.21 -27.31 -1.71
N LYS A 458 -85.53 -27.62 -2.97
CA LYS A 458 -86.23 -26.77 -3.96
C LYS A 458 -87.10 -25.66 -3.36
N GLN A 459 -86.72 -24.40 -3.57
CA GLN A 459 -87.68 -23.30 -3.72
C GLN A 459 -87.14 -22.29 -4.75
N GLU A 460 -87.79 -22.25 -5.92
CA GLU A 460 -87.65 -21.19 -6.91
C GLU A 460 -88.22 -19.87 -6.36
N PRO A 461 -87.56 -18.72 -6.53
CA PRO A 461 -88.24 -17.44 -6.53
C PRO A 461 -88.59 -17.03 -7.96
N ARG A 462 -89.89 -16.88 -8.19
CA ARG A 462 -90.51 -16.32 -9.41
C ARG A 462 -89.99 -14.91 -9.73
N PRO A 463 -90.04 -14.49 -11.01
CA PRO A 463 -89.76 -13.11 -11.39
C PRO A 463 -90.95 -12.22 -11.03
N GLN A 464 -90.68 -11.01 -10.54
CA GLN A 464 -91.64 -9.91 -10.53
C GLN A 464 -91.09 -8.74 -11.34
N LYS A 465 -92.03 -8.08 -12.02
CA LYS A 465 -91.90 -7.09 -13.10
C LYS A 465 -91.18 -5.82 -12.71
#